data_AF-A0A1V5HX00-F1
#
_entry.id   AF-A0A1V5HX00-F1
#
_cell.length_a   1.000
_cell.length_b   1.000
_cell.length_c   1.000
_cell.angle_alpha   90.00
_cell.angle_beta   90.00
_cell.angle_gamma   90.00
#
_symmetry.space_group_name_H-M   'P 1'
#
loop_
_entity.id
_entity.type
_entity.pdbx_description
1 polymer ?
#
loop_
_entity_poly.entity_id
_entity_poly.type
_entity_poly.pdbx_seq_one_letter_code
_entity_poly.pdbx_strand_id
1 'polypeptide(L)'
;MDVLESMKARHAVRSYLDKPIEAEKRSALETLVASANKESGLHLQLCFDEPKAFDTFLAHYGHFVGVKNYLALVGPKDQEEAIGYYGEKIVLAAQAMGLNSCWVALTYGKGKTPVKLEKGEKLHCVIALGYGAVQGFPHKSKDEKALASFSGDKPAYWDQAIQAIALAPTATNQQKFFLKVENGLPSLSIKGSGFYTKIDLGIVKYHFEAATGIKLHE
;
A
#
# COMPACT_ATOMS: atom_id res chain seq x y z
N MET A 1 -5.21 9.11 -15.16
CA MET A 1 -6.04 8.95 -13.96
C MET A 1 -5.48 9.90 -12.93
N ASP A 2 -6.34 10.74 -12.34
CA ASP A 2 -5.97 11.54 -11.16
C ASP A 2 -5.63 10.62 -9.96
N VAL A 3 -4.89 11.14 -8.99
CA VAL A 3 -4.49 10.39 -7.79
C VAL A 3 -5.70 9.92 -6.99
N LEU A 4 -6.74 10.76 -6.85
CA LEU A 4 -7.92 10.42 -6.08
C LEU A 4 -8.82 9.44 -6.83
N GLU A 5 -8.89 9.54 -8.16
CA GLU A 5 -9.47 8.49 -9.01
C GLU A 5 -8.76 7.15 -8.82
N SER A 6 -7.42 7.15 -8.75
CA SER A 6 -6.62 5.94 -8.50
C SER A 6 -6.93 5.35 -7.12
N MET A 7 -7.04 6.18 -6.08
CA MET A 7 -7.43 5.73 -4.73
C MET A 7 -8.84 5.13 -4.71
N LYS A 8 -9.80 5.73 -5.44
CA LYS A 8 -11.19 5.24 -5.54
C LYS A 8 -11.26 3.91 -6.29
N ALA A 9 -10.52 3.77 -7.37
CA ALA A 9 -10.51 2.58 -8.21
C ALA A 9 -9.68 1.43 -7.60
N ARG A 10 -8.72 1.73 -6.73
CA ARG A 10 -7.89 0.73 -6.08
C ARG A 10 -8.71 -0.07 -5.07
N HIS A 11 -8.80 -1.38 -5.31
CA HIS A 11 -9.38 -2.35 -4.38
C HIS A 11 -8.46 -3.57 -4.24
N ALA A 12 -8.63 -4.33 -3.16
CA ALA A 12 -7.86 -5.54 -2.94
C ALA A 12 -8.33 -6.64 -3.91
N VAL A 13 -7.43 -7.10 -4.77
CA VAL A 13 -7.69 -8.19 -5.73
C VAL A 13 -6.82 -9.39 -5.40
N ARG A 14 -7.41 -10.59 -5.38
CA ARG A 14 -6.69 -11.84 -5.06
C ARG A 14 -6.72 -12.86 -6.20
N SER A 15 -7.45 -12.57 -7.26
CA SER A 15 -7.53 -13.41 -8.46
C SER A 15 -7.05 -12.63 -9.67
N TYR A 16 -6.05 -13.17 -10.36
CA TYR A 16 -5.37 -12.53 -11.47
C TYR A 16 -5.45 -13.37 -12.73
N LEU A 17 -5.56 -12.71 -13.87
CA LEU A 17 -5.53 -13.32 -15.19
C LEU A 17 -4.12 -13.85 -15.49
N ASP A 18 -4.04 -14.91 -16.29
CA ASP A 18 -2.77 -15.35 -16.87
C ASP A 18 -2.36 -14.44 -18.04
N LYS A 19 -2.11 -13.17 -17.71
CA LYS A 19 -1.69 -12.13 -18.63
C LYS A 19 -0.39 -11.51 -18.13
N PRO A 20 0.73 -11.63 -18.88
CA PRO A 20 1.98 -10.97 -18.54
C PRO A 20 1.82 -9.44 -18.46
N ILE A 21 2.50 -8.81 -17.51
CA ILE A 21 2.68 -7.36 -17.49
C ILE A 21 3.62 -6.97 -18.63
N GLU A 22 3.20 -6.02 -19.46
CA GLU A 22 3.95 -5.57 -20.64
C GLU A 22 5.29 -4.91 -20.24
N ALA A 23 6.31 -5.06 -21.09
CA ALA A 23 7.69 -4.61 -20.80
C ALA A 23 7.77 -3.12 -20.42
N GLU A 24 6.98 -2.28 -21.08
CA GLU A 24 6.89 -0.85 -20.77
C GLU A 24 6.43 -0.60 -19.32
N LYS A 25 5.37 -1.29 -18.88
CA LYS A 25 4.87 -1.18 -17.50
C LYS A 25 5.84 -1.76 -16.49
N ARG A 26 6.53 -2.86 -16.82
CA ARG A 26 7.60 -3.41 -15.96
C ARG A 26 8.72 -2.40 -15.76
N SER A 27 9.21 -1.81 -16.85
CA SER A 27 10.27 -0.79 -16.80
C SER A 27 9.84 0.45 -16.01
N ALA A 28 8.59 0.89 -16.15
CA ALA A 28 8.04 1.99 -15.35
C ALA A 28 7.98 1.65 -13.86
N LEU A 29 7.53 0.44 -13.49
CA LEU A 29 7.52 -0.03 -12.10
C LEU A 29 8.95 -0.16 -11.53
N GLU A 30 9.88 -0.70 -12.30
CA GLU A 30 11.30 -0.83 -11.90
C GLU A 30 11.93 0.53 -11.65
N THR A 31 11.68 1.50 -12.53
CA THR A 31 12.16 2.89 -12.36
C THR A 31 11.58 3.52 -11.10
N LEU A 32 10.28 3.33 -10.85
CA LEU A 32 9.62 3.84 -9.65
C LEU A 32 10.18 3.19 -8.37
N VAL A 33 10.39 1.88 -8.38
CA VAL A 33 10.99 1.14 -7.26
C VAL A 33 12.43 1.59 -7.00
N ALA A 34 13.24 1.78 -8.05
CA ALA A 34 14.60 2.29 -7.91
C ALA A 34 14.62 3.70 -7.30
N SER A 35 13.70 4.59 -7.73
CA SER A 35 13.54 5.92 -7.13
C SER A 35 13.10 5.83 -5.68
N ALA A 36 12.14 4.97 -5.36
CA ALA A 36 11.65 4.77 -4.00
C ALA A 36 12.77 4.27 -3.07
N ASN A 37 13.55 3.28 -3.50
CA ASN A 37 14.70 2.77 -2.74
C ASN A 37 15.76 3.87 -2.51
N LYS A 38 16.05 4.68 -3.53
CA LYS A 38 17.00 5.80 -3.41
C LYS A 38 16.52 6.88 -2.42
N GLU A 39 15.22 7.19 -2.43
CA GLU A 39 14.63 8.23 -1.57
C GLU A 39 14.52 7.75 -0.11
N SER A 40 14.20 6.47 0.09
CA SER A 40 13.85 5.91 1.40
C SER A 40 14.97 5.15 2.10
N GLY A 41 15.99 4.70 1.36
CA GLY A 41 16.96 3.73 1.85
C GLY A 41 16.39 2.32 2.04
N LEU A 42 15.19 2.02 1.53
CA LEU A 42 14.61 0.69 1.51
C LEU A 42 15.22 -0.17 0.38
N HIS A 43 14.88 -1.46 0.40
CA HIS A 43 15.34 -2.45 -0.57
C HIS A 43 14.16 -3.18 -1.23
N LEU A 44 13.16 -2.41 -1.67
CA LEU A 44 11.97 -2.92 -2.35
C LEU A 44 12.36 -3.66 -3.64
N GLN A 45 11.79 -4.84 -3.87
CA GLN A 45 12.18 -5.74 -4.95
C GLN A 45 10.96 -6.23 -5.74
N LEU A 46 10.95 -6.02 -7.06
CA LEU A 46 9.92 -6.58 -7.93
C LEU A 46 10.26 -8.02 -8.30
N CYS A 47 9.26 -8.90 -8.22
CA CYS A 47 9.34 -10.26 -8.73
C CYS A 47 8.29 -10.41 -9.83
N PHE A 48 8.75 -10.64 -11.06
CA PHE A 48 7.88 -10.91 -12.21
C PHE A 48 7.96 -12.38 -12.61
N ASP A 49 6.85 -12.90 -13.13
CA ASP A 49 6.72 -14.29 -13.61
C ASP A 49 7.18 -15.35 -12.58
N GLU A 50 7.02 -15.05 -11.30
CA GLU A 50 7.43 -15.85 -10.15
C GLU A 50 6.17 -16.35 -9.41
N PRO A 51 5.69 -17.57 -9.67
CA PRO A 51 4.48 -18.10 -9.03
C PRO A 51 4.75 -18.76 -7.66
N LYS A 52 5.98 -19.16 -7.34
CA LYS A 52 6.25 -20.09 -6.23
C LYS A 52 5.94 -19.48 -4.87
N ALA A 53 6.07 -18.16 -4.70
CA ALA A 53 5.65 -17.49 -3.48
C ALA A 53 4.13 -17.61 -3.23
N PHE A 54 3.31 -17.78 -4.26
CA PHE A 54 1.86 -17.91 -4.15
C PHE A 54 1.33 -19.31 -4.48
N ASP A 55 2.19 -20.23 -4.90
CA ASP A 55 1.91 -21.66 -5.01
C ASP A 55 2.16 -22.37 -3.67
N THR A 56 1.31 -22.05 -2.69
CA THR A 56 1.36 -22.62 -1.34
C THR A 56 -0.04 -22.82 -0.77
N PHE A 57 -0.18 -23.77 0.15
CA PHE A 57 -1.44 -23.99 0.87
C PHE A 57 -1.99 -22.71 1.53
N LEU A 58 -1.12 -21.91 2.17
CA LEU A 58 -1.52 -20.66 2.81
C LEU A 58 -2.04 -19.62 1.81
N ALA A 59 -1.44 -19.53 0.63
CA ALA A 59 -1.91 -18.62 -0.42
C ALA A 59 -3.28 -19.02 -0.95
N HIS A 60 -3.51 -20.32 -1.17
CA HIS A 60 -4.83 -20.83 -1.55
C HIS A 60 -5.87 -20.60 -0.44
N TYR A 61 -5.49 -20.79 0.83
CA TYR A 61 -6.34 -20.43 1.97
C TYR A 61 -6.68 -18.93 2.00
N GLY A 62 -5.74 -18.07 1.59
CA GLY A 62 -5.96 -16.64 1.40
C GLY A 62 -6.78 -16.27 0.14
N HIS A 63 -7.23 -17.26 -0.63
CA HIS A 63 -7.91 -17.12 -1.92
C HIS A 63 -7.06 -16.43 -3.01
N PHE A 64 -5.74 -16.59 -2.95
CA PHE A 64 -4.88 -16.13 -4.04
C PHE A 64 -4.88 -17.13 -5.19
N VAL A 65 -5.18 -16.62 -6.38
CA VAL A 65 -5.24 -17.38 -7.64
C VAL A 65 -4.52 -16.61 -8.74
N GLY A 66 -3.64 -17.28 -9.48
CA GLY A 66 -2.98 -16.70 -10.65
C GLY A 66 -1.93 -15.63 -10.34
N VAL A 67 -1.51 -15.48 -9.08
CA VAL A 67 -0.46 -14.51 -8.73
C VAL A 67 0.89 -14.99 -9.27
N LYS A 68 1.45 -14.23 -10.20
CA LYS A 68 2.80 -14.46 -10.76
C LYS A 68 3.71 -13.24 -10.61
N ASN A 69 3.18 -12.12 -10.14
CA ASN A 69 3.96 -10.90 -9.96
C ASN A 69 3.65 -10.30 -8.60
N TYR A 70 4.66 -9.75 -7.95
CA TYR A 70 4.50 -9.06 -6.68
C TYR A 70 5.67 -8.14 -6.38
N LEU A 71 5.40 -7.14 -5.53
CA LEU A 71 6.44 -6.32 -4.91
C LEU A 71 6.76 -6.90 -3.54
N ALA A 72 8.01 -7.29 -3.33
CA ALA A 72 8.53 -7.67 -2.03
C ALA A 72 9.00 -6.42 -1.25
N LEU A 73 8.44 -6.25 -0.05
CA LEU A 73 8.72 -5.08 0.79
C LEU A 73 9.83 -5.40 1.79
N VAL A 74 11.06 -5.26 1.32
CA VAL A 74 12.28 -5.49 2.09
C VAL A 74 12.86 -4.17 2.59
N GLY A 75 13.31 -4.17 3.83
CA GLY A 75 14.06 -3.06 4.43
C GLY A 75 14.35 -3.31 5.91
N PRO A 76 14.93 -2.32 6.60
CA PRO A 76 15.25 -2.42 8.03
C PRO A 76 14.03 -2.75 8.89
N LYS A 77 14.25 -3.44 10.01
CA LYS A 77 13.16 -3.99 10.86
C LYS A 77 12.24 -2.93 11.47
N ASP A 78 12.76 -1.73 11.67
CA ASP A 78 12.13 -0.57 12.33
C ASP A 78 11.55 0.46 11.35
N GLN A 79 11.68 0.24 10.05
CA GLN A 79 11.22 1.15 8.98
C GLN A 79 9.81 0.79 8.45
N GLU A 80 8.93 0.30 9.32
CA GLU A 80 7.58 -0.17 8.94
C GLU A 80 6.71 0.94 8.34
N GLU A 81 6.84 2.17 8.82
CA GLU A 81 6.10 3.31 8.26
C GLU A 81 6.57 3.66 6.84
N ALA A 82 7.87 3.73 6.61
CA ALA A 82 8.43 3.95 5.27
C ALA A 82 8.02 2.82 4.30
N ILE A 83 8.02 1.56 4.76
CA ILE A 83 7.53 0.42 3.99
C ILE A 83 6.08 0.63 3.53
N GLY A 84 5.20 1.10 4.43
CA GLY A 84 3.83 1.45 4.10
C GLY A 84 3.73 2.58 3.08
N TYR A 85 4.44 3.67 3.32
CA TYR A 85 4.42 4.87 2.49
C TYR A 85 4.87 4.59 1.05
N TYR A 86 6.06 4.00 0.88
CA TYR A 86 6.61 3.73 -0.45
C TYR A 86 5.95 2.55 -1.14
N GLY A 87 5.48 1.55 -0.37
CA GLY A 87 4.65 0.48 -0.92
C GLY A 87 3.36 1.02 -1.54
N GLU A 88 2.67 1.94 -0.86
CA GLU A 88 1.41 2.50 -1.40
C GLU A 88 1.65 3.44 -2.58
N LYS A 89 2.77 4.17 -2.61
CA LYS A 89 3.22 4.92 -3.79
C LYS A 89 3.29 4.05 -5.04
N ILE A 90 3.83 2.84 -4.90
CA ILE A 90 3.91 1.89 -6.00
C ILE A 90 2.55 1.26 -6.31
N VAL A 91 1.72 0.99 -5.29
CA VAL A 91 0.35 0.48 -5.47
C VAL A 91 -0.50 1.43 -6.31
N LEU A 92 -0.53 2.73 -5.98
CA LEU A 92 -1.35 3.69 -6.73
C LEU A 92 -0.81 3.90 -8.15
N ALA A 93 0.52 3.87 -8.34
CA ALA A 93 1.10 3.92 -9.68
C ALA A 93 0.72 2.68 -10.51
N ALA A 94 0.77 1.48 -9.93
CA ALA A 94 0.33 0.25 -10.59
C ALA A 94 -1.17 0.32 -10.95
N GLN A 95 -2.01 0.86 -10.06
CA GLN A 95 -3.43 1.09 -10.33
C GLN A 95 -3.64 2.06 -11.51
N ALA A 96 -2.88 3.15 -11.58
CA ALA A 96 -2.94 4.10 -12.69
C ALA A 96 -2.50 3.47 -14.02
N MET A 97 -1.64 2.44 -13.98
CA MET A 97 -1.26 1.62 -15.14
C MET A 97 -2.29 0.53 -15.46
N GLY A 98 -3.42 0.45 -14.75
CA GLY A 98 -4.46 -0.57 -14.95
C GLY A 98 -4.14 -1.94 -14.37
N LEU A 99 -3.19 -2.03 -13.44
CA LEU A 99 -2.89 -3.24 -12.68
C LEU A 99 -3.64 -3.21 -11.35
N ASN A 100 -4.04 -4.39 -10.87
CA ASN A 100 -4.67 -4.53 -9.56
C ASN A 100 -3.65 -5.05 -8.53
N SER A 101 -3.94 -4.80 -7.25
CA SER A 101 -3.02 -5.15 -6.17
C SER A 101 -3.70 -5.72 -4.92
N CYS A 102 -2.93 -6.39 -4.07
CA CYS A 102 -3.34 -6.73 -2.71
C CYS A 102 -2.13 -6.82 -1.79
N TRP A 103 -2.19 -6.14 -0.65
CA TRP A 103 -1.25 -6.30 0.46
C TRP A 103 -1.41 -7.70 1.08
N VAL A 104 -0.30 -8.43 1.26
CA VAL A 104 -0.28 -9.81 1.76
C VAL A 104 0.84 -9.99 2.78
N ALA A 105 0.48 -10.15 4.04
CA ALA A 105 1.47 -10.27 5.12
C ALA A 105 1.71 -11.70 5.61
N LEU A 106 0.73 -12.59 5.53
CA LEU A 106 0.78 -13.92 6.15
C LEU A 106 0.60 -15.09 5.18
N THR A 107 -0.23 -14.92 4.16
CA THR A 107 -0.71 -16.01 3.30
C THR A 107 0.15 -16.18 2.04
N TYR A 108 1.46 -16.03 2.15
CA TYR A 108 2.38 -16.29 1.04
C TYR A 108 3.58 -17.11 1.53
N GLY A 109 4.22 -17.82 0.61
CA GLY A 109 5.41 -18.62 0.84
C GLY A 109 6.65 -17.75 1.04
N LYS A 110 6.83 -17.21 2.25
CA LYS A 110 8.00 -16.37 2.60
C LYS A 110 9.34 -17.03 2.25
N GLY A 111 9.50 -18.32 2.55
CA GLY A 111 10.72 -19.08 2.21
C GLY A 111 10.88 -19.42 0.72
N LYS A 112 9.81 -19.24 -0.08
CA LYS A 112 9.83 -19.42 -1.54
C LYS A 112 9.99 -18.09 -2.29
N THR A 113 9.98 -16.96 -1.57
CA THR A 113 10.10 -15.63 -2.17
C THR A 113 11.58 -15.36 -2.47
N PRO A 114 11.99 -15.15 -3.74
CA PRO A 114 13.39 -15.00 -4.12
C PRO A 114 13.87 -13.56 -3.87
N VAL A 115 13.97 -13.18 -2.60
CA VAL A 115 14.45 -11.86 -2.17
C VAL A 115 15.89 -11.91 -1.70
N LYS A 116 16.62 -10.82 -1.95
CA LYS A 116 17.91 -10.56 -1.31
C LYS A 116 17.67 -9.79 -0.02
N LEU A 117 18.24 -10.27 1.08
CA LEU A 117 18.19 -9.60 2.39
C LEU A 117 19.61 -9.23 2.80
N GLU A 118 19.83 -7.97 3.12
CA GLU A 118 21.05 -7.49 3.74
C GLU A 118 20.98 -7.58 5.28
N LYS A 119 22.11 -7.34 5.95
CA LYS A 119 22.19 -7.41 7.41
C LYS A 119 21.26 -6.37 8.03
N GLY A 120 20.35 -6.83 8.89
CA GLY A 120 19.39 -5.95 9.59
C GLY A 120 18.07 -5.79 8.84
N GLU A 121 17.94 -6.30 7.62
CA GLU A 121 16.71 -6.27 6.86
C GLU A 121 15.75 -7.42 7.21
N LYS A 122 14.48 -7.22 6.91
CA LYS A 122 13.48 -8.29 6.83
C LYS A 122 12.57 -8.07 5.62
N LEU A 123 12.02 -9.16 5.10
CA LEU A 123 10.82 -9.09 4.27
C LEU A 123 9.60 -8.86 5.18
N HIS A 124 9.03 -7.66 5.12
CA HIS A 124 7.89 -7.20 5.94
C HIS A 124 6.59 -7.86 5.47
N CYS A 125 6.26 -7.70 4.20
CA CYS A 125 5.14 -8.31 3.51
C CYS A 125 5.37 -8.24 2.00
N VAL A 126 4.41 -8.73 1.20
CA VAL A 126 4.42 -8.59 -0.25
C VAL A 126 3.14 -7.91 -0.72
N ILE A 127 3.17 -7.30 -1.89
CA ILE A 127 1.99 -6.80 -2.59
C ILE A 127 1.84 -7.62 -3.87
N ALA A 128 0.80 -8.44 -3.96
CA ALA A 128 0.45 -9.14 -5.20
C ALA A 128 0.09 -8.13 -6.30
N LEU A 129 0.51 -8.37 -7.54
CA LEU A 129 0.35 -7.46 -8.68
C LEU A 129 -0.03 -8.23 -9.96
N GLY A 130 -0.87 -7.61 -10.79
CA GLY A 130 -1.20 -8.12 -12.11
C GLY A 130 -2.55 -7.63 -12.61
N TYR A 131 -2.97 -8.14 -13.77
CA TYR A 131 -4.32 -7.90 -14.26
C TYR A 131 -5.31 -8.73 -13.46
N GLY A 132 -6.19 -8.08 -12.71
CA GLY A 132 -7.23 -8.76 -11.95
C GLY A 132 -8.23 -9.46 -12.85
N ALA A 133 -8.63 -10.68 -12.48
CA ALA A 133 -9.82 -11.33 -13.06
C ALA A 133 -11.11 -10.59 -12.65
N VAL A 134 -11.02 -9.80 -11.59
CA VAL A 134 -12.03 -8.86 -11.09
C VAL A 134 -11.33 -7.55 -10.71
N GLN A 135 -12.09 -6.46 -10.58
CA GLN A 135 -11.56 -5.17 -10.12
C GLN A 135 -11.56 -5.02 -8.58
N GLY A 136 -11.96 -6.06 -7.85
CA GLY A 136 -12.14 -6.01 -6.41
C GLY A 136 -13.42 -5.28 -6.00
N PHE A 137 -13.59 -5.05 -4.71
CA PHE A 137 -14.78 -4.41 -4.15
C PHE A 137 -14.40 -3.28 -3.19
N PRO A 138 -15.19 -2.21 -3.12
CA PRO A 138 -15.02 -1.17 -2.10
C PRO A 138 -15.07 -1.75 -0.68
N HIS A 139 -14.13 -1.36 0.16
CA HIS A 139 -14.20 -1.66 1.60
C HIS A 139 -15.09 -0.63 2.31
N LYS A 140 -15.71 -1.04 3.42
CA LYS A 140 -16.44 -0.11 4.29
C LYS A 140 -15.44 0.77 5.04
N SER A 141 -15.65 2.08 5.05
CA SER A 141 -14.87 3.00 5.88
C SER A 141 -15.59 3.30 7.20
N LYS A 142 -14.83 3.71 8.23
CA LYS A 142 -15.41 4.29 9.45
C LYS A 142 -15.91 5.70 9.16
N ASP A 143 -16.83 6.19 9.98
CA ASP A 143 -17.28 7.58 9.88
C ASP A 143 -16.14 8.57 10.12
N GLU A 144 -16.24 9.75 9.52
CA GLU A 144 -15.25 10.82 9.61
C GLU A 144 -14.81 11.11 11.05
N LYS A 145 -15.76 11.22 11.99
CA LYS A 145 -15.48 11.49 13.42
C LYS A 145 -14.61 10.42 14.08
N ALA A 146 -14.63 9.19 13.56
CA ALA A 146 -13.78 8.13 14.06
C ALA A 146 -12.35 8.22 13.52
N LEU A 147 -12.17 8.85 12.35
CA LEU A 147 -10.92 8.95 11.60
C LEU A 147 -10.21 10.29 11.77
N ALA A 148 -10.91 11.37 12.10
CA ALA A 148 -10.29 12.68 12.14
C ALA A 148 -10.99 13.71 13.05
N SER A 149 -10.25 14.76 13.40
CA SER A 149 -10.77 16.00 14.01
C SER A 149 -9.93 17.21 13.62
N PHE A 150 -10.53 18.39 13.62
CA PHE A 150 -9.81 19.68 13.54
C PHE A 150 -10.27 20.62 14.65
N SER A 151 -9.40 21.56 15.03
CA SER A 151 -9.74 22.68 15.92
C SER A 151 -9.70 24.02 15.17
N GLY A 152 -10.62 24.93 15.49
CA GLY A 152 -10.78 26.20 14.78
C GLY A 152 -11.57 26.04 13.47
N ASP A 153 -11.16 26.78 12.45
CA ASP A 153 -11.82 26.76 11.15
C ASP A 153 -11.53 25.47 10.38
N LYS A 154 -12.53 25.01 9.61
CA LYS A 154 -12.40 23.83 8.75
C LYS A 154 -11.31 24.07 7.69
N PRO A 155 -10.27 23.22 7.61
CA PRO A 155 -9.23 23.36 6.58
C PRO A 155 -9.83 23.23 5.17
N ALA A 156 -9.34 24.03 4.22
CA ALA A 156 -9.81 24.00 2.83
C ALA A 156 -9.63 22.62 2.15
N TYR A 157 -8.60 21.87 2.57
CA TYR A 157 -8.29 20.52 2.06
C TYR A 157 -9.02 19.40 2.82
N TRP A 158 -9.87 19.72 3.81
CA TRP A 158 -10.43 18.75 4.75
C TRP A 158 -11.21 17.63 4.06
N ASP A 159 -12.17 17.97 3.19
CA ASP A 159 -13.04 16.97 2.55
C ASP A 159 -12.22 16.02 1.66
N GLN A 160 -11.22 16.56 0.96
CA GLN A 160 -10.29 15.78 0.15
C GLN A 160 -9.41 14.88 1.01
N ALA A 161 -8.90 15.37 2.15
CA ALA A 161 -8.09 14.59 3.08
C ALA A 161 -8.90 13.43 3.68
N ILE A 162 -10.11 13.68 4.16
CA ILE A 162 -11.00 12.65 4.72
C ILE A 162 -11.30 11.58 3.68
N GLN A 163 -11.62 11.99 2.46
CA GLN A 163 -11.86 11.03 1.38
C GLN A 163 -10.62 10.18 1.09
N ALA A 164 -9.43 10.78 1.00
CA ALA A 164 -8.20 10.08 0.69
C ALA A 164 -7.81 9.06 1.78
N ILE A 165 -7.82 9.47 3.06
CA ILE A 165 -7.44 8.59 4.17
C ILE A 165 -8.45 7.45 4.38
N ALA A 166 -9.74 7.69 4.12
CA ALA A 166 -10.79 6.67 4.20
C ALA A 166 -10.61 5.55 3.14
N LEU A 167 -10.04 5.90 1.98
CA LEU A 167 -9.77 4.97 0.88
C LEU A 167 -8.47 4.15 1.06
N ALA A 168 -7.61 4.55 2.00
CA ALA A 168 -6.36 3.86 2.28
C ALA A 168 -6.61 2.41 2.73
N PRO A 169 -5.96 1.41 2.10
CA PRO A 169 -6.04 0.05 2.59
C PRO A 169 -5.37 -0.05 3.97
N THR A 170 -5.97 -0.82 4.88
CA THR A 170 -5.35 -1.14 6.17
C THR A 170 -5.47 -2.62 6.45
N ALA A 171 -4.59 -3.17 7.27
CA ALA A 171 -4.60 -4.58 7.62
C ALA A 171 -5.98 -5.01 8.13
N THR A 172 -6.62 -5.97 7.46
CA THR A 172 -7.98 -6.45 7.77
C THR A 172 -9.03 -5.32 7.85
N ASN A 173 -8.81 -4.21 7.14
CA ASN A 173 -9.65 -3.01 7.15
C ASN A 173 -9.83 -2.37 8.54
N GLN A 174 -8.83 -2.45 9.41
CA GLN A 174 -8.92 -1.99 10.80
C GLN A 174 -9.07 -0.46 10.94
N GLN A 175 -8.52 0.33 10.00
CA GLN A 175 -8.54 1.79 10.01
C GLN A 175 -8.18 2.38 11.39
N LYS A 176 -7.03 1.96 11.93
CA LYS A 176 -6.50 2.36 13.24
C LYS A 176 -5.52 3.53 13.12
N PHE A 177 -5.97 4.59 12.47
CA PHE A 177 -5.26 5.85 12.34
C PHE A 177 -6.17 7.01 12.75
N PHE A 178 -5.59 8.18 12.96
CA PHE A 178 -6.34 9.41 13.23
C PHE A 178 -5.63 10.63 12.66
N LEU A 179 -6.35 11.41 11.85
CA LEU A 179 -5.90 12.71 11.36
C LEU A 179 -6.33 13.79 12.35
N LYS A 180 -5.37 14.54 12.88
CA LYS A 180 -5.62 15.68 13.75
C LYS A 180 -5.07 16.94 13.10
N VAL A 181 -5.91 17.96 12.93
CA VAL A 181 -5.48 19.28 12.46
C VAL A 181 -5.61 20.30 13.58
N GLU A 182 -4.48 20.83 14.04
CA GLU A 182 -4.44 21.85 15.09
C GLU A 182 -3.68 23.07 14.58
N ASN A 183 -4.27 24.26 14.73
CA ASN A 183 -3.69 25.52 14.24
C ASN A 183 -3.29 25.44 12.75
N GLY A 184 -4.09 24.74 11.94
CA GLY A 184 -3.84 24.50 10.51
C GLY A 184 -2.80 23.43 10.19
N LEU A 185 -2.15 22.82 11.20
CA LEU A 185 -1.11 21.82 11.02
C LEU A 185 -1.69 20.39 11.10
N PRO A 186 -1.64 19.61 10.01
CA PRO A 186 -2.10 18.23 10.00
C PRO A 186 -1.06 17.29 10.61
N SER A 187 -1.53 16.30 11.37
CA SER A 187 -0.74 15.19 11.89
C SER A 187 -1.54 13.89 11.77
N LEU A 188 -0.88 12.81 11.37
CA LEU A 188 -1.45 11.46 11.31
C LEU A 188 -0.78 10.58 12.35
N SER A 189 -1.59 9.88 13.14
CA SER A 189 -1.12 9.03 14.23
C SER A 189 -1.86 7.69 14.27
N ILE A 190 -1.28 6.69 14.94
CA ILE A 190 -1.95 5.41 15.19
C ILE A 190 -3.00 5.59 16.30
N LYS A 191 -4.22 5.09 16.05
CA LYS A 191 -5.32 5.12 17.03
C LYS A 191 -5.61 3.71 17.55
N GLY A 192 -5.05 3.40 18.71
CA GLY A 192 -5.18 2.10 19.39
C GLY A 192 -4.05 1.12 19.03
N SER A 193 -4.28 -0.16 19.25
CA SER A 193 -3.31 -1.23 18.97
C SER A 193 -3.83 -2.18 17.88
N GLY A 194 -2.94 -2.70 17.04
CA GLY A 194 -3.31 -3.63 15.97
C GLY A 194 -2.08 -4.15 15.23
N PHE A 195 -2.25 -5.22 14.46
CA PHE A 195 -1.18 -5.73 13.60
C PHE A 195 -0.94 -4.78 12.43
N TYR A 196 0.33 -4.59 12.06
CA TYR A 196 0.75 -3.78 10.92
C TYR A 196 0.35 -2.29 10.98
N THR A 197 -0.07 -1.76 12.13
CA THR A 197 -0.54 -0.37 12.24
C THR A 197 0.50 0.68 11.86
N LYS A 198 1.80 0.38 11.98
CA LYS A 198 2.88 1.25 11.50
C LYS A 198 2.97 1.27 9.97
N ILE A 199 2.81 0.12 9.32
CA ILE A 199 2.70 0.04 7.85
C ILE A 199 1.44 0.78 7.41
N ASP A 200 0.30 0.50 8.04
CA ASP A 200 -0.97 1.17 7.75
C ASP A 200 -0.84 2.70 7.90
N LEU A 201 -0.13 3.19 8.92
CA LEU A 201 0.12 4.62 9.09
C LEU A 201 0.87 5.20 7.89
N GLY A 202 1.92 4.53 7.41
CA GLY A 202 2.66 4.95 6.22
C GLY A 202 1.79 5.02 4.96
N ILE A 203 0.94 4.01 4.74
CA ILE A 203 -0.03 3.98 3.64
C ILE A 203 -0.95 5.22 3.72
N VAL A 204 -1.51 5.48 4.90
CA VAL A 204 -2.46 6.58 5.12
C VAL A 204 -1.79 7.94 4.97
N LYS A 205 -0.53 8.09 5.45
CA LYS A 205 0.27 9.30 5.23
C LYS A 205 0.47 9.55 3.74
N TYR A 206 0.84 8.54 2.96
CA TYR A 206 0.99 8.70 1.52
C TYR A 206 -0.32 9.12 0.84
N HIS A 207 -1.46 8.53 1.21
CA HIS A 207 -2.78 8.96 0.72
C HIS A 207 -3.06 10.43 1.02
N PHE A 208 -2.83 10.86 2.26
CA PHE A 208 -3.04 12.24 2.66
C PHE A 208 -2.17 13.19 1.83
N GLU A 209 -0.87 12.95 1.75
CA GLU A 209 0.06 13.84 1.06
C GLU A 209 -0.20 13.87 -0.45
N ALA A 210 -0.45 12.71 -1.05
CA ALA A 210 -0.66 12.60 -2.49
C ALA A 210 -1.97 13.28 -2.92
N ALA A 211 -3.03 13.21 -2.11
CA ALA A 211 -4.28 13.88 -2.42
C ALA A 211 -4.24 15.39 -2.12
N THR A 212 -3.65 15.82 -1.01
CA THR A 212 -3.70 17.23 -0.57
C THR A 212 -2.53 18.08 -1.06
N GLY A 213 -1.42 17.46 -1.45
CA GLY A 213 -0.16 18.14 -1.73
C GLY A 213 0.56 18.66 -0.47
N ILE A 214 0.03 18.41 0.72
CA ILE A 214 0.58 18.89 2.00
C ILE A 214 1.50 17.81 2.57
N LYS A 215 2.74 18.19 2.87
CA LYS A 215 3.71 17.32 3.54
C LYS A 215 3.43 17.27 5.04
N LEU A 216 3.44 16.06 5.58
CA LEU A 216 3.37 15.85 7.03
C LEU A 216 4.78 15.98 7.58
N HIS A 217 4.95 16.83 8.59
CA HIS A 217 6.22 16.93 9.30
C HIS A 217 6.33 15.76 10.28
N GLU A 218 7.52 15.16 10.36
CA GLU A 218 7.87 14.15 11.38
C GLU A 218 8.07 14.78 12.76
#